data_AF-A0AAW2NBC9-F1
#
_entry.id   AF-A0AAW2NBC9-F1
#
_cell.length_a   1.000
_cell.length_b   1.000
_cell.length_c   1.000
_cell.angle_alpha   90.00
_cell.angle_beta   90.00
_cell.angle_gamma   90.00
#
_symmetry.space_group_name_H-M   'P 1'
#
loop_
_entity.id
_entity.type
_entity.pdbx_description
1 polymer ?
#
loop_
_entity_poly.entity_id
_entity_poly.type
_entity_poly.pdbx_seq_one_letter_code
_entity_poly.pdbx_strand_id
1 'polypeptide(L)'
;ADTLCPGETSDHEQNINSPELLNSIKVSGIPHHFLELKKVAPVMLMRNLNQSLGLCNGTRLIVSKMGEKVLEARVITGSHMGEEA
;
A
#
# COMPACT_ATOMS: atom_id res chain seq x y z
N ALA A 1 0.43 18.73 -18.77
CA ALA A 1 0.99 17.81 -19.76
C ALA A 1 2.34 17.39 -19.22
N ASP A 2 2.48 16.14 -18.81
CA ASP A 2 3.76 15.63 -18.30
C ASP A 2 4.71 15.47 -19.49
N THR A 3 5.82 16.20 -19.45
CA THR A 3 6.88 16.09 -20.43
C THR A 3 7.82 14.97 -20.00
N LEU A 4 7.80 13.86 -20.73
CA LEU A 4 8.79 12.80 -20.55
C LEU A 4 10.15 13.29 -21.06
N CYS A 5 11.20 13.11 -20.25
CA CYS A 5 12.58 13.40 -20.64
C CYS A 5 12.99 12.47 -21.80
N PRO A 6 13.67 12.97 -22.86
CA PRO A 6 14.19 12.13 -23.92
C PRO A 6 15.50 11.49 -23.45
N GLY A 7 15.40 10.28 -22.92
CA GLY A 7 16.53 9.39 -22.66
C GLY A 7 16.42 8.14 -23.54
N GLU A 8 17.09 8.20 -24.69
CA GLU A 8 17.64 7.11 -25.52
C GLU A 8 16.97 5.73 -25.49
N THR A 9 16.38 5.34 -26.62
CA THR A 9 15.87 3.99 -26.91
C THR A 9 17.02 3.02 -27.25
N SER A 10 17.18 1.91 -26.52
CA SER A 10 17.77 0.65 -27.05
C SER A 10 17.49 -0.57 -26.15
N ASP A 11 16.75 -1.55 -26.71
CA ASP A 11 16.83 -3.01 -26.50
C ASP A 11 16.85 -3.66 -25.09
N HIS A 12 16.08 -3.17 -24.11
CA HIS A 12 15.92 -3.91 -22.83
C HIS A 12 14.50 -3.87 -22.23
N GLU A 13 13.46 -4.19 -23.01
CA GLU A 13 12.07 -4.22 -22.49
C GLU A 13 11.71 -5.46 -21.64
N GLN A 14 12.62 -6.42 -21.48
CA GLN A 14 12.34 -7.69 -20.79
C GLN A 14 12.59 -7.68 -19.26
N ASN A 15 13.02 -6.57 -18.67
CA ASN A 15 13.42 -6.55 -17.25
C ASN A 15 12.77 -5.44 -16.39
N ILE A 16 11.85 -4.65 -16.95
CA ILE A 16 11.27 -3.48 -16.25
C ILE A 16 10.33 -3.92 -15.10
N ASN A 17 9.83 -5.17 -15.15
CA ASN A 17 8.88 -5.71 -14.18
C ASN A 17 9.45 -6.85 -13.32
N SER A 18 10.77 -7.05 -13.30
CA SER A 18 11.34 -8.06 -12.42
C SER A 18 11.11 -7.65 -10.95
N PRO A 19 10.69 -8.59 -10.08
CA PRO A 19 10.49 -8.29 -8.67
C PRO A 19 11.78 -7.78 -8.03
N GLU A 20 12.95 -8.21 -8.50
CA GLU A 20 14.25 -7.70 -8.05
C GLU A 20 14.43 -6.22 -8.33
N LEU A 21 14.06 -5.75 -9.53
CA LEU A 21 14.10 -4.32 -9.88
C LEU A 21 13.09 -3.53 -9.04
N LEU A 22 11.84 -4.00 -8.96
CA LEU A 22 10.79 -3.38 -8.15
C LEU A 22 11.19 -3.26 -6.67
N ASN A 23 11.84 -4.29 -6.12
CA ASN A 23 12.32 -4.29 -4.73
C ASN A 23 13.52 -3.35 -4.52
N SER A 24 14.31 -3.08 -5.57
CA SER A 24 15.44 -2.15 -5.53
C SER A 24 15.02 -0.68 -5.61
N ILE A 25 13.85 -0.40 -6.18
CA ILE A 25 13.33 0.95 -6.38
C ILE A 25 13.02 1.59 -5.01
N LYS A 26 13.75 2.65 -4.68
CA LYS A 26 13.50 3.52 -3.53
C LYS A 26 13.06 4.89 -4.04
N VAL A 27 11.74 5.14 -4.02
CA VAL A 27 11.18 6.44 -4.40
C VAL A 27 10.73 7.16 -3.13
N SER A 28 11.07 8.44 -3.04
CA SER A 28 10.55 9.31 -1.97
C SER A 28 9.02 9.33 -2.02
N GLY A 29 8.37 9.12 -0.87
CA GLY A 29 6.90 9.15 -0.76
C GLY A 29 6.19 7.82 -1.00
N ILE A 30 6.91 6.73 -1.29
CA ILE A 30 6.37 5.36 -1.35
C ILE A 30 6.94 4.55 -0.17
N PRO A 31 6.12 3.78 0.56
CA PRO A 31 6.62 2.92 1.62
C PRO A 31 7.62 1.89 1.07
N HIS A 32 8.63 1.54 1.88
CA HIS A 32 9.59 0.51 1.51
C HIS A 32 8.90 -0.83 1.19
N HIS A 33 9.57 -1.66 0.39
CA HIS A 33 9.12 -3.02 0.05
C HIS A 33 8.94 -3.93 1.28
N PHE A 34 9.46 -3.52 2.43
CA PHE A 34 9.26 -4.18 3.71
C PHE A 34 8.43 -3.29 4.65
N LEU A 35 7.35 -3.86 5.18
CA LEU A 35 6.46 -3.19 6.13
C LEU A 35 6.48 -3.96 7.46
N GLU A 36 7.01 -3.32 8.49
CA GLU A 36 6.97 -3.84 9.85
C GLU A 36 5.76 -3.25 10.59
N LEU A 37 4.90 -4.12 11.11
CA LEU A 37 3.69 -3.73 11.83
C LEU A 37 3.75 -4.18 13.28
N LYS A 38 3.03 -3.43 14.12
CA LYS A 38 2.82 -3.78 15.53
C LYS A 38 1.33 -3.87 15.81
N LYS A 39 0.96 -4.74 16.75
CA LYS A 39 -0.40 -4.73 17.31
C LYS A 39 -0.69 -3.35 17.90
N VAL A 40 -1.90 -2.85 17.70
CA VAL A 40 -2.37 -1.51 18.10
C VAL A 40 -1.73 -0.35 17.29
N ALA A 41 -0.93 -0.63 16.27
CA ALA A 41 -0.43 0.44 15.39
C ALA A 41 -1.56 0.99 14.50
N PRO A 42 -1.68 2.33 14.36
CA PRO A 42 -2.54 2.93 13.35
C PRO A 42 -1.93 2.73 11.96
N VAL A 43 -2.75 2.30 11.00
CA VAL A 43 -2.38 2.10 9.60
C VAL A 43 -3.39 2.78 8.69
N MET A 44 -3.02 2.99 7.42
CA MET A 44 -3.89 3.59 6.41
C MET A 44 -3.90 2.70 5.17
N LEU A 45 -5.08 2.49 4.58
CA LEU A 45 -5.19 1.82 3.29
C LEU A 45 -4.64 2.72 2.19
N MET A 46 -3.73 2.17 1.38
CA MET A 46 -3.15 2.84 0.21
C MET A 46 -3.89 2.53 -1.10
N ARG A 47 -4.86 1.61 -1.06
CA ARG A 47 -5.68 1.19 -2.21
C ARG A 47 -7.08 0.80 -1.75
N ASN A 48 -8.03 0.82 -2.67
CA ASN A 48 -9.38 0.36 -2.40
C ASN A 48 -9.40 -1.18 -2.25
N LEU A 49 -9.97 -1.67 -1.16
CA LEU A 49 -10.20 -3.10 -0.92
C LEU A 49 -11.67 -3.44 -1.09
N ASN A 50 -12.54 -2.70 -0.40
CA ASN A 50 -13.98 -2.85 -0.50
C ASN A 50 -14.68 -1.52 -0.17
N GLN A 51 -15.10 -0.80 -1.21
CA GLN A 51 -15.69 0.52 -1.06
C GLN A 51 -17.07 0.50 -0.41
N SER A 52 -17.87 -0.57 -0.60
CA SER A 52 -19.19 -0.65 0.01
C SER A 52 -19.14 -0.85 1.53
N LEU A 53 -18.00 -1.29 2.05
CA LEU A 53 -17.71 -1.42 3.48
C LEU A 53 -16.81 -0.28 4.01
N GLY A 54 -16.61 0.79 3.24
CA GLY A 54 -15.75 1.91 3.66
C GLY A 54 -14.25 1.60 3.70
N LEU A 55 -13.81 0.49 3.12
CA LEU A 55 -12.40 0.10 3.01
C LEU A 55 -11.79 0.65 1.71
N CYS A 56 -11.69 1.97 1.63
CA CYS A 56 -11.13 2.72 0.51
C CYS A 56 -9.77 3.33 0.86
N ASN A 57 -9.08 3.86 -0.16
CA ASN A 57 -7.83 4.58 0.01
C ASN A 57 -8.02 5.74 1.01
N GLY A 58 -7.12 5.86 1.98
CA GLY A 58 -7.19 6.86 3.04
C GLY A 58 -7.91 6.41 4.32
N THR A 59 -8.65 5.29 4.30
CA THR A 59 -9.27 4.74 5.52
C THR A 59 -8.19 4.38 6.54
N ARG A 60 -8.33 4.91 7.76
CA ARG A 60 -7.42 4.64 8.88
C ARG A 60 -7.99 3.53 9.76
N LEU A 61 -7.12 2.59 10.11
CA LEU A 61 -7.42 1.40 10.89
C LEU A 61 -6.45 1.30 12.08
N ILE A 62 -6.83 0.56 13.12
CA ILE A 62 -5.91 0.09 14.17
C ILE A 62 -5.81 -1.43 14.08
N VAL A 63 -4.58 -1.96 13.97
CA VAL A 63 -4.34 -3.40 13.92
C VAL A 63 -4.75 -4.05 15.24
N SER A 64 -5.72 -4.96 15.22
CA SER A 64 -6.20 -5.71 16.39
C SER A 64 -5.52 -7.08 16.50
N LYS A 65 -5.33 -7.80 15.38
CA LYS A 65 -4.62 -9.08 15.31
C LYS A 65 -3.76 -9.21 14.04
N MET A 66 -2.70 -10.01 14.11
CA MET A 66 -1.80 -10.28 12.98
C MET A 66 -1.67 -11.80 12.80
N GLY A 67 -2.11 -12.30 11.66
CA GLY A 67 -1.77 -13.64 11.15
C GLY A 67 -0.58 -13.58 10.20
N GLU A 68 -0.25 -14.72 9.57
CA GLU A 68 0.90 -14.80 8.66
C GLU A 68 0.74 -13.90 7.42
N LYS A 69 -0.48 -13.80 6.88
CA LYS A 69 -0.81 -13.07 5.64
C LYS A 69 -2.10 -12.26 5.74
N VAL A 70 -2.67 -12.17 6.93
CA VAL A 70 -3.96 -11.51 7.19
C VAL A 70 -3.81 -10.62 8.41
N LEU A 71 -4.36 -9.41 8.32
CA LEU A 71 -4.46 -8.48 9.43
C LEU A 71 -5.93 -8.32 9.75
N GLU A 72 -6.25 -8.39 11.04
CA GLU A 72 -7.55 -7.97 11.56
C GLU A 72 -7.35 -6.55 12.09
N ALA A 73 -8.23 -5.63 11.70
CA ALA A 73 -8.08 -4.24 12.08
C ALA A 73 -9.43 -3.53 12.25
N ARG A 74 -9.49 -2.57 13.16
CA ARG A 74 -10.70 -1.78 13.43
C ARG A 74 -10.65 -0.43 12.74
N VAL A 75 -11.72 -0.02 12.08
CA VAL A 75 -11.88 1.30 11.48
C VAL A 75 -11.94 2.37 12.57
N ILE A 76 -11.12 3.42 12.43
CA ILE A 76 -11.03 4.52 13.42
C ILE A 76 -11.45 5.88 12.85
N THR A 77 -11.85 5.94 11.59
CA THR A 77 -12.28 7.17 10.91
C THR A 77 -13.41 6.91 9.93
N GLY A 78 -14.27 7.90 9.71
CA GLY A 78 -15.32 7.85 8.68
C GLY A 78 -16.63 7.22 9.18
N SER A 79 -17.51 6.91 8.23
CA SER A 79 -18.87 6.41 8.51
C SER A 79 -18.91 4.99 9.11
N HIS A 80 -17.85 4.21 8.93
CA HIS A 80 -17.73 2.82 9.40
C HIS A 80 -16.89 2.72 10.69
N MET A 81 -16.73 3.82 11.42
CA MET A 81 -15.91 3.84 12.64
C MET A 81 -16.41 2.81 13.66
N GLY A 82 -15.48 2.00 14.17
CA GLY A 82 -15.74 0.95 15.14
C GLY A 82 -15.94 -0.45 14.54
N GLU A 83 -16.14 -0.57 13.23
CA GLU A 83 -16.26 -1.86 12.54
C GLU A 83 -14.90 -2.59 12.49
N GLU A 84 -14.93 -3.93 12.63
CA GLU A 84 -13.79 -4.83 12.42
C GLU A 84 -13.72 -5.23 10.95
N ALA A 85 -12.51 -5.18 10.38
CA ALA A 85 -12.18 -5.44 8.99
C ALA A 85 -11.05 -6.46 8.84
#